data_AF-A0A1Z9RPS6-F1
#
_entry.id   AF-A0A1Z9RPS6-F1
#
_cell.length_a   1.000
_cell.length_b   1.000
_cell.length_c   1.000
_cell.angle_alpha   90.00
_cell.angle_beta   90.00
_cell.angle_gamma   90.00
#
_symmetry.space_group_name_H-M   'P 1'
#
loop_
_entity.id
_entity.type
_entity.pdbx_description
1 polymer ?
#
loop_
_entity_poly.entity_id
_entity_poly.type
_entity_poly.pdbx_seq_one_letter_code
_entity_poly.pdbx_strand_id
1 'polypeptide(L)'
;MISCPNCNLKPDYLPKDKEVSYCSGCKHYIYNQLENKDVLFSHDHVGDYQYKTRQKQFKKVFDFILSKDLNYNFLEIGAGFGGYINYANNKGFNCTAIDIDDYYKNQYEESGIKFIKADANELDINIDSNVVILSHIVEHLEKPKKLLNYLINQNVDYLIIEVPSTHGMIFKLSKLFLNLNIFFIWNRLWQKNSNSPHLHYFSDESMYEMSNDCRFKIETTIGSRFATLRGSFQRTLTTENLITSLISVIVIQILELLNHLTKCPENKIYILRNLNKK
;
A
#
# COMPACT_ATOMS: atom_id res chain seq x y z
N MET A 1 -19.07 20.47 -1.57
CA MET A 1 -18.44 19.58 -2.56
C MET A 1 -17.06 19.24 -2.05
N ILE A 2 -16.70 17.96 -2.04
CA ILE A 2 -15.39 17.50 -1.56
C ILE A 2 -14.38 17.70 -2.68
N SER A 3 -13.28 18.40 -2.41
CA SER A 3 -12.16 18.55 -3.36
C SER A 3 -11.30 17.29 -3.37
N CYS A 4 -10.64 17.00 -4.48
CA CYS A 4 -9.68 15.91 -4.56
C CYS A 4 -8.58 16.14 -3.51
N PRO A 5 -8.31 15.19 -2.60
CA PRO A 5 -7.32 15.36 -1.54
C PRO A 5 -5.88 15.42 -2.09
N ASN A 6 -5.69 15.09 -3.37
CA ASN A 6 -4.40 15.11 -4.02
C ASN A 6 -4.08 16.45 -4.70
N CYS A 7 -4.94 16.92 -5.59
CA CYS A 7 -4.70 18.10 -6.44
C CYS A 7 -5.71 19.24 -6.26
N ASN A 8 -6.60 19.16 -5.27
CA ASN A 8 -7.64 20.14 -4.95
C ASN A 8 -8.70 20.42 -6.04
N LEU A 9 -8.60 19.81 -7.22
CA LEU A 9 -9.63 19.88 -8.26
C LEU A 9 -10.89 19.13 -7.82
N LYS A 10 -12.05 19.55 -8.34
CA LYS A 10 -13.33 18.88 -8.07
C LYS A 10 -13.37 17.54 -8.82
N PRO A 11 -13.51 16.40 -8.11
CA PRO A 11 -13.68 15.10 -8.75
C PRO A 11 -15.16 14.87 -9.12
N ASP A 12 -15.39 14.00 -10.10
CA ASP A 12 -16.72 13.60 -10.53
C ASP A 12 -17.07 12.22 -9.99
N TYR A 13 -18.28 12.06 -9.47
CA TYR A 13 -18.78 10.75 -9.06
C TYR A 13 -18.85 9.79 -10.25
N LEU A 14 -18.57 8.50 -10.01
CA LEU A 14 -18.75 7.50 -11.06
C LEU A 14 -20.24 7.32 -11.36
N PRO A 15 -20.66 7.23 -12.64
CA PRO A 15 -22.08 7.14 -13.00
C PRO A 15 -22.81 5.95 -12.37
N LYS A 16 -22.10 4.84 -12.16
CA LYS A 16 -22.63 3.58 -11.61
C LYS A 16 -22.35 3.41 -10.13
N ASP A 17 -21.55 4.28 -9.52
CA ASP A 17 -21.18 4.21 -8.11
C ASP A 17 -20.97 5.62 -7.56
N LYS A 18 -21.99 6.15 -6.88
CA LYS A 18 -21.97 7.51 -6.32
C LYS A 18 -21.14 7.61 -5.03
N GLU A 19 -20.59 6.50 -4.53
CA GLU A 19 -19.71 6.52 -3.37
C GLU A 19 -18.25 6.73 -3.79
N VAL A 20 -17.91 6.40 -5.05
CA VAL A 20 -16.56 6.60 -5.60
C VAL A 20 -16.56 7.78 -6.56
N SER A 21 -15.55 8.63 -6.42
CA SER A 21 -15.29 9.77 -7.29
C SER A 21 -13.99 9.55 -8.06
N TYR A 22 -13.89 10.13 -9.26
CA TYR A 22 -12.70 10.14 -10.09
C TYR A 22 -12.28 11.57 -10.37
N CYS A 23 -11.03 11.90 -10.06
CA CYS A 23 -10.44 13.19 -10.37
C CYS A 23 -9.79 13.14 -11.75
N SER A 24 -10.32 13.88 -12.73
CA SER A 24 -9.75 13.96 -14.08
C SER A 24 -8.37 14.63 -14.12
N GLY A 25 -8.09 15.57 -13.21
CA GLY A 25 -6.82 16.30 -13.19
C GLY A 25 -5.60 15.44 -12.83
N CYS A 26 -5.68 14.63 -11.77
CA CYS A 26 -4.58 13.75 -11.35
C CYS A 26 -4.88 12.25 -11.53
N LYS A 27 -5.99 11.89 -12.18
CA LYS A 27 -6.42 10.50 -12.43
C LYS A 27 -6.54 9.64 -11.16
N HIS A 28 -7.02 10.22 -10.07
CA HIS A 28 -7.12 9.56 -8.76
C HIS A 28 -8.57 9.14 -8.49
N TYR A 29 -8.79 7.89 -8.06
CA TYR A 29 -10.09 7.43 -7.57
C TYR A 29 -10.19 7.51 -6.06
N ILE A 30 -11.30 8.06 -5.55
CA ILE A 30 -11.51 8.37 -4.14
C ILE A 30 -12.83 7.73 -3.69
N TYR A 31 -12.79 6.90 -2.67
CA TYR A 31 -13.97 6.45 -1.97
C TYR A 31 -14.37 7.51 -0.94
N ASN A 32 -15.59 8.03 -1.05
CA ASN A 32 -16.02 9.23 -0.32
C ASN A 32 -16.69 8.91 1.02
N GLN A 33 -16.68 7.64 1.45
CA GLN A 33 -17.22 7.23 2.73
C GLN A 33 -16.11 7.34 3.79
N LEU A 34 -16.36 8.12 4.84
CA LEU A 34 -15.56 8.12 6.04
C LEU A 34 -16.14 7.05 6.97
N GLU A 35 -15.45 5.94 7.13
CA GLU A 35 -15.85 4.93 8.12
C GLU A 35 -15.45 5.41 9.53
N ASN A 36 -16.19 4.95 10.55
CA ASN A 36 -15.83 5.21 11.94
C ASN A 36 -14.47 4.56 12.24
N LYS A 37 -13.54 5.33 12.82
CA LYS A 37 -12.14 4.91 13.09
C LYS A 37 -12.01 3.57 13.83
N ASP A 38 -12.98 3.20 14.66
CA ASP A 38 -12.99 1.93 15.40
C ASP A 38 -13.08 0.69 14.50
N VAL A 39 -13.50 0.86 13.26
CA VAL A 39 -13.67 -0.22 12.28
C VAL A 39 -12.40 -0.41 11.42
N LEU A 40 -11.44 0.52 11.40
CA LEU A 40 -10.57 0.77 10.23
C LEU A 40 -9.26 -0.02 10.09
N PHE A 41 -8.86 -0.86 11.07
CA PHE A 41 -7.56 -1.54 11.02
C PHE A 41 -7.54 -2.98 11.55
N SER A 42 -8.66 -3.72 11.52
CA SER A 42 -8.60 -5.14 11.87
C SER A 42 -8.03 -5.94 10.68
N HIS A 43 -6.78 -6.38 10.78
CA HIS A 43 -6.13 -7.14 9.71
C HIS A 43 -6.48 -8.63 9.83
N ASP A 44 -6.77 -9.29 8.70
CA ASP A 44 -6.77 -10.74 8.64
C ASP A 44 -5.33 -11.23 8.96
N HIS A 45 -5.18 -12.11 9.96
CA HIS A 45 -3.90 -12.59 10.50
C HIS A 45 -3.11 -13.55 9.56
N VAL A 46 -3.03 -13.25 8.26
CA VAL A 46 -2.43 -14.11 7.20
C VAL A 46 -0.97 -13.76 6.87
N GLY A 47 -0.28 -13.01 7.75
CA GLY A 47 1.01 -12.37 7.49
C GLY A 47 2.14 -13.28 6.98
N ASP A 48 2.30 -14.46 7.57
CA ASP A 48 3.43 -15.36 7.28
C ASP A 48 3.53 -15.81 5.82
N TYR A 49 2.38 -15.96 5.15
CA TYR A 49 2.34 -16.40 3.76
C TYR A 49 2.74 -15.28 2.80
N GLN A 50 2.43 -14.02 3.16
CA GLN A 50 2.78 -12.86 2.34
C GLN A 50 4.30 -12.59 2.37
N TYR A 51 4.96 -12.85 3.50
CA TYR A 51 6.40 -12.65 3.62
C TYR A 51 7.18 -13.45 2.57
N LYS A 52 6.90 -14.75 2.44
CA LYS A 52 7.60 -15.65 1.51
C LYS A 52 7.42 -15.26 0.05
N THR A 53 6.24 -14.77 -0.33
CA THR A 53 5.96 -14.39 -1.72
C THR A 53 6.60 -13.05 -2.08
N ARG A 54 6.75 -12.15 -1.10
CA ARG A 54 7.25 -10.78 -1.31
C ARG A 54 8.77 -10.62 -1.11
N GLN A 55 9.51 -11.63 -0.63
CA GLN A 55 10.96 -11.49 -0.43
C GLN A 55 11.74 -11.00 -1.68
N LYS A 56 11.38 -11.46 -2.88
CA LYS A 56 12.03 -11.00 -4.12
C LYS A 56 11.80 -9.52 -4.38
N GLN A 57 10.63 -9.02 -4.02
CA GLN A 57 10.27 -7.61 -4.11
C GLN A 57 11.05 -6.81 -3.06
N PHE A 58 11.06 -7.26 -1.80
CA PHE A 58 11.81 -6.62 -0.72
C PHE A 58 13.28 -6.49 -1.08
N LYS A 59 13.88 -7.56 -1.61
CA LYS A 59 15.26 -7.54 -2.09
C LYS A 59 15.49 -6.43 -3.12
N LYS A 60 14.63 -6.27 -4.13
CA LYS A 60 14.81 -5.21 -5.15
C LYS A 60 14.76 -3.80 -4.57
N VAL A 61 13.85 -3.57 -3.62
CA VAL A 61 13.75 -2.27 -2.92
C VAL A 61 15.02 -2.02 -2.12
N PHE A 62 15.47 -3.00 -1.33
CA PHE A 62 16.69 -2.89 -0.52
C PHE A 62 17.95 -2.78 -1.38
N ASP A 63 18.08 -3.53 -2.47
CA ASP A 63 19.20 -3.42 -3.40
C ASP A 63 19.31 -1.98 -3.95
N PHE A 64 18.17 -1.34 -4.26
CA PHE A 64 18.17 0.06 -4.70
C PHE A 64 18.59 1.00 -3.58
N ILE A 65 17.98 0.91 -2.39
CA ILE A 65 18.28 1.79 -1.25
C ILE A 65 19.74 1.65 -0.83
N LEU A 66 20.22 0.42 -0.66
CA LEU A 66 21.58 0.12 -0.23
C LEU A 66 22.65 0.46 -1.28
N SER A 67 22.26 0.68 -2.53
CA SER A 67 23.17 1.24 -3.55
C SER A 67 23.48 2.72 -3.35
N LYS A 68 22.73 3.42 -2.46
CA LYS A 68 22.87 4.85 -2.18
C LYS A 68 23.74 5.10 -0.95
N ASP A 69 23.49 4.38 0.13
CA ASP A 69 24.26 4.36 1.38
C ASP A 69 24.02 3.02 2.11
N LEU A 70 24.85 2.69 3.09
CA LEU A 70 24.69 1.51 3.94
C LEU A 70 24.21 1.87 5.36
N ASN A 71 24.32 3.13 5.78
CA ASN A 71 24.02 3.54 7.15
C ASN A 71 22.56 4.01 7.32
N TYR A 72 21.62 3.07 7.15
CA TYR A 72 20.20 3.34 7.28
C TYR A 72 19.56 2.72 8.53
N ASN A 73 18.66 3.50 9.13
CA ASN A 73 17.68 3.10 10.13
C ASN A 73 16.30 3.08 9.46
N PHE A 74 15.58 1.98 9.60
CA PHE A 74 14.32 1.76 8.92
C PHE A 74 13.13 1.94 9.87
N LEU A 75 12.10 2.58 9.35
CA LEU A 75 10.80 2.68 9.99
C LEU A 75 9.71 2.17 9.03
N GLU A 76 8.79 1.34 9.51
CA GLU A 76 7.57 0.99 8.78
C GLU A 76 6.34 1.52 9.54
N ILE A 77 5.48 2.27 8.85
CA ILE A 77 4.22 2.82 9.40
C ILE A 77 3.05 2.02 8.84
N GLY A 78 2.16 1.55 9.71
CA GLY A 78 1.18 0.53 9.36
C GLY A 78 1.86 -0.82 9.18
N ALA A 79 2.74 -1.19 10.13
CA ALA A 79 3.64 -2.32 9.98
C ALA A 79 2.91 -3.67 9.98
N GLY A 80 1.74 -3.78 10.61
CA GLY A 80 1.00 -5.03 10.76
C GLY A 80 1.91 -6.17 11.23
N PHE A 81 1.95 -7.27 10.48
CA PHE A 81 2.82 -8.42 10.77
C PHE A 81 4.31 -8.21 10.44
N GLY A 82 4.67 -7.16 9.71
CA GLY A 82 6.05 -6.77 9.41
C GLY A 82 6.60 -7.42 8.15
N GLY A 83 6.28 -6.85 6.98
CA GLY A 83 6.82 -7.31 5.71
C GLY A 83 8.25 -6.83 5.50
N TYR A 84 8.40 -5.53 5.25
CA TYR A 84 9.71 -4.94 4.97
C TYR A 84 10.55 -4.78 6.22
N ILE A 85 9.97 -4.42 7.36
CA ILE A 85 10.73 -4.15 8.57
C ILE A 85 11.40 -5.41 9.13
N ASN A 86 10.73 -6.57 9.07
CA ASN A 86 11.36 -7.84 9.42
C ASN A 86 12.46 -8.22 8.42
N TYR A 87 12.28 -7.90 7.13
CA TYR A 87 13.34 -8.09 6.13
C TYR A 87 14.58 -7.22 6.44
N ALA A 88 14.37 -5.98 6.87
CA ALA A 88 15.41 -5.05 7.29
C ALA A 88 16.13 -5.55 8.55
N ASN A 89 15.37 -5.97 9.57
CA ASN A 89 15.92 -6.47 10.83
C ASN A 89 16.77 -7.73 10.61
N ASN A 90 16.32 -8.65 9.76
CA ASN A 90 17.08 -9.84 9.36
C ASN A 90 18.40 -9.52 8.62
N LYS A 91 18.56 -8.30 8.11
CA LYS A 91 19.81 -7.80 7.52
C LYS A 91 20.71 -7.08 8.54
N GLY A 92 20.28 -6.95 9.80
CA GLY A 92 21.02 -6.30 10.88
C GLY A 92 20.85 -4.78 10.96
N PHE A 93 19.81 -4.21 10.33
CA PHE A 93 19.52 -2.78 10.44
C PHE A 93 18.74 -2.46 11.71
N ASN A 94 18.91 -1.24 12.23
CA ASN A 94 18.05 -0.72 13.29
C ASN A 94 16.65 -0.47 12.73
N CYS A 95 15.64 -0.97 13.43
CA CYS A 95 14.28 -1.03 12.94
C CYS A 95 13.30 -0.50 13.97
N THR A 96 12.36 0.32 13.50
CA THR A 96 11.16 0.74 14.24
C THR A 96 9.91 0.33 13.47
N ALA A 97 8.89 -0.13 14.17
CA ALA A 97 7.56 -0.41 13.65
C ALA A 97 6.54 0.52 14.32
N ILE A 98 5.68 1.15 13.52
CA ILE A 98 4.54 1.93 13.99
C ILE A 98 3.26 1.26 13.51
N ASP A 99 2.32 1.05 14.41
CA ASP A 99 0.98 0.59 14.07
C ASP A 99 -0.06 1.14 15.08
N ILE A 100 -1.32 1.20 14.67
CA ILE A 100 -2.41 1.60 15.56
C ILE A 100 -2.86 0.43 16.45
N ASP A 101 -2.68 -0.81 15.96
CA ASP A 101 -2.96 -2.04 16.69
C ASP A 101 -1.67 -2.62 17.28
N ASP A 102 -1.68 -2.94 18.58
CA ASP A 102 -0.54 -3.51 19.29
C ASP A 102 -0.50 -5.05 19.28
N TYR A 103 -1.37 -5.71 18.49
CA TYR A 103 -1.41 -7.17 18.35
C TYR A 103 -0.02 -7.80 18.10
N TYR A 104 0.78 -7.22 17.20
CA TYR A 104 2.12 -7.73 16.86
C TYR A 104 3.26 -7.15 17.73
N LYS A 105 2.94 -6.32 18.73
CA LYS A 105 3.95 -5.64 19.56
C LYS A 105 4.98 -6.59 20.15
N ASN A 106 4.54 -7.66 20.81
CA ASN A 106 5.44 -8.61 21.47
C ASN A 106 6.38 -9.29 20.46
N GLN A 107 5.86 -9.65 19.28
CA GLN A 107 6.67 -10.25 18.21
C GLN A 107 7.80 -9.32 17.74
N TYR A 108 7.51 -8.02 17.62
CA TYR A 108 8.53 -7.03 17.28
C TYR A 108 9.57 -6.86 18.38
N GLU A 109 9.12 -6.69 19.62
CA GLU A 109 10.02 -6.47 20.77
C GLU A 109 10.93 -7.70 21.02
N GLU A 110 10.39 -8.91 20.92
CA GLU A 110 11.18 -10.17 20.98
C GLU A 110 12.20 -10.29 19.85
N SER A 111 11.91 -9.70 18.69
CA SER A 111 12.81 -9.66 17.53
C SER A 111 13.82 -8.50 17.57
N GLY A 112 13.81 -7.68 18.63
CA GLY A 112 14.68 -6.51 18.77
C GLY A 112 14.22 -5.28 17.96
N ILE A 113 13.00 -5.29 17.43
CA ILE A 113 12.41 -4.17 16.68
C ILE A 113 11.64 -3.29 17.66
N LYS A 114 11.92 -1.98 17.67
CA LYS A 114 11.19 -1.03 18.51
C LYS A 114 9.75 -0.89 17.98
N PHE A 115 8.75 -1.09 18.84
CA PHE A 115 7.35 -0.88 18.47
C PHE A 115 6.81 0.43 19.08
N ILE A 116 6.02 1.18 18.31
CA ILE A 116 5.34 2.40 18.75
C ILE A 116 3.87 2.32 18.33
N LYS A 117 2.96 2.41 19.30
CA LYS A 117 1.52 2.48 19.01
C LYS A 117 1.12 3.90 18.61
N ALA A 118 0.70 4.13 17.37
CA ALA A 118 0.25 5.46 16.89
C ALA A 118 -0.66 5.38 15.65
N ASP A 119 -1.54 6.36 15.48
CA ASP A 119 -2.39 6.52 14.29
C ASP A 119 -1.65 7.29 13.20
N ALA A 120 -1.54 6.70 12.01
CA ALA A 120 -0.90 7.32 10.84
C ALA A 120 -1.63 8.58 10.32
N ASN A 121 -2.94 8.75 10.60
CA ASN A 121 -3.68 9.96 10.25
C ASN A 121 -3.30 11.16 11.14
N GLU A 122 -2.78 10.90 12.34
CA GLU A 122 -2.53 11.88 13.40
C GLU A 122 -1.15 11.69 14.03
N LEU A 123 -0.17 11.32 13.21
CA LEU A 123 1.19 11.04 13.68
C LEU A 123 1.86 12.31 14.23
N ASP A 124 2.29 12.24 15.48
CA ASP A 124 3.01 13.31 16.19
C ASP A 124 4.14 12.72 17.05
N ILE A 125 5.12 12.11 16.39
CA ILE A 125 6.27 11.48 17.05
C ILE A 125 7.57 11.72 16.29
N ASN A 126 8.62 12.15 16.98
CA ASN A 126 9.91 12.40 16.33
C ASN A 126 10.44 11.14 15.61
N ILE A 127 10.65 11.23 14.30
CA ILE A 127 11.16 10.12 13.49
C ILE A 127 12.68 10.21 13.41
N ASP A 128 13.35 9.24 14.03
CA ASP A 128 14.81 9.07 14.06
C ASP A 128 15.36 8.21 12.90
N SER A 129 14.45 7.71 12.05
CA SER A 129 14.76 6.82 10.93
C SER A 129 14.92 7.60 9.63
N ASN A 130 15.86 7.18 8.79
CA ASN A 130 16.18 7.83 7.52
C ASN A 130 15.58 7.14 6.30
N VAL A 131 15.09 5.91 6.44
CA VAL A 131 14.23 5.26 5.44
C VAL A 131 12.89 4.94 6.06
N VAL A 132 11.81 5.47 5.48
CA VAL A 132 10.43 5.22 5.93
C VAL A 132 9.69 4.40 4.88
N ILE A 133 8.94 3.41 5.34
CA ILE A 133 8.19 2.47 4.52
C ILE A 133 6.70 2.63 4.83
N LEU A 134 5.93 2.85 3.77
CA LEU A 134 4.47 2.96 3.76
C LEU A 134 3.94 1.86 2.83
N SER A 135 3.91 0.62 3.32
CA SER A 135 3.43 -0.52 2.54
C SER A 135 1.95 -0.74 2.78
N HIS A 136 1.11 -0.47 1.78
CA HIS A 136 -0.33 -0.70 1.85
C HIS A 136 -1.04 0.05 2.99
N ILE A 137 -0.57 1.26 3.32
CA ILE A 137 -1.17 2.11 4.36
C ILE A 137 -1.74 3.40 3.79
N VAL A 138 -1.10 3.97 2.76
CA VAL A 138 -1.44 5.30 2.21
C VAL A 138 -2.83 5.29 1.57
N GLU A 139 -3.27 4.15 1.03
CA GLU A 139 -4.59 3.98 0.45
C GLU A 139 -5.73 3.98 1.47
N HIS A 140 -5.43 3.82 2.76
CA HIS A 140 -6.39 3.79 3.85
C HIS A 140 -6.45 5.11 4.64
N LEU A 141 -5.52 6.04 4.40
CA LEU A 141 -5.47 7.32 5.12
C LEU A 141 -6.51 8.28 4.58
N GLU A 142 -7.19 9.05 5.44
CA GLU A 142 -8.15 10.07 4.98
C GLU A 142 -7.46 11.20 4.20
N LYS A 143 -6.24 11.53 4.61
CA LYS A 143 -5.45 12.66 4.11
C LYS A 143 -3.99 12.24 3.92
N PRO A 144 -3.67 11.43 2.90
CA PRO A 144 -2.31 10.89 2.71
C PRO A 144 -1.24 11.97 2.60
N LYS A 145 -1.54 13.13 1.99
CA LYS A 145 -0.64 14.29 1.94
C LYS A 145 -0.24 14.82 3.32
N LYS A 146 -1.09 14.69 4.34
CA LYS A 146 -0.77 15.14 5.70
C LYS A 146 0.41 14.35 6.25
N LEU A 147 0.42 13.03 6.06
CA LEU A 147 1.54 12.17 6.47
C LEU A 147 2.81 12.49 5.68
N LEU A 148 2.73 12.65 4.36
CA LEU A 148 3.92 13.00 3.57
C LEU A 148 4.49 14.38 3.96
N ASN A 149 3.64 15.39 4.17
CA ASN A 149 4.05 16.71 4.66
C ASN A 149 4.61 16.68 6.09
N TYR A 150 4.20 15.73 6.90
CA TYR A 150 4.81 15.48 8.18
C TYR A 150 6.24 14.94 7.98
N LEU A 151 6.39 13.86 7.20
CA LEU A 151 7.65 13.15 6.99
C LEU A 151 8.73 13.97 6.28
N ILE A 152 8.37 14.90 5.38
CA ILE A 152 9.35 15.72 4.64
C ILE A 152 10.22 16.59 5.58
N ASN A 153 9.70 16.94 6.76
CA ASN A 153 10.39 17.76 7.75
C ASN A 153 11.13 16.94 8.82
N GLN A 154 11.05 15.61 8.74
CA GLN A 154 11.70 14.69 9.67
C GLN A 154 13.10 14.28 9.19
N ASN A 155 13.74 13.33 9.87
CA ASN A 155 15.04 12.79 9.47
C ASN A 155 14.99 11.81 8.28
N VAL A 156 14.01 11.94 7.39
CA VAL A 156 13.76 10.97 6.30
C VAL A 156 14.52 11.37 5.04
N ASP A 157 15.39 10.49 4.55
CA ASP A 157 16.07 10.63 3.27
C ASP A 157 15.28 9.98 2.14
N TYR A 158 14.75 8.78 2.41
CA TYR A 158 13.95 8.01 1.46
C TYR A 158 12.60 7.59 2.04
N LEU A 159 11.57 7.70 1.19
CA LEU A 159 10.22 7.21 1.45
C LEU A 159 9.88 6.13 0.43
N ILE A 160 9.49 4.95 0.91
CA ILE A 160 9.04 3.83 0.08
C ILE A 160 7.53 3.75 0.23
N ILE A 161 6.79 3.93 -0.85
CA ILE A 161 5.32 3.84 -0.85
C ILE A 161 4.92 2.66 -1.74
N GLU A 162 4.21 1.68 -1.19
CA GLU A 162 3.59 0.61 -1.97
C GLU A 162 2.08 0.72 -1.88
N VAL A 163 1.42 0.79 -3.04
CA VAL A 163 -0.03 0.93 -3.16
C VAL A 163 -0.58 0.05 -4.29
N PRO A 164 -1.87 -0.35 -4.22
CA PRO A 164 -2.62 -0.88 -5.34
C PRO A 164 -2.62 0.12 -6.50
N SER A 165 -2.42 -0.39 -7.71
CA SER A 165 -2.35 0.42 -8.93
C SER A 165 -3.65 0.36 -9.71
N THR A 166 -4.11 1.53 -10.16
CA THR A 166 -5.22 1.62 -11.14
C THR A 166 -4.90 0.98 -12.49
N HIS A 167 -3.62 0.68 -12.74
CA HIS A 167 -3.18 0.03 -13.97
C HIS A 167 -3.33 -1.50 -13.93
N GLY A 168 -3.47 -2.11 -12.76
CA GLY A 168 -3.63 -3.55 -12.59
C GLY A 168 -4.83 -4.13 -13.33
N MET A 169 -4.71 -5.37 -13.80
CA MET A 169 -5.79 -6.04 -14.52
C MET A 169 -7.01 -6.26 -13.63
N ILE A 170 -6.84 -6.56 -12.33
CA ILE A 170 -7.96 -6.70 -11.40
C ILE A 170 -8.75 -5.39 -11.35
N PHE A 171 -8.08 -4.24 -11.20
CA PHE A 171 -8.74 -2.93 -11.21
C PHE A 171 -9.48 -2.68 -12.53
N LYS A 172 -8.82 -2.90 -13.67
CA LYS A 172 -9.38 -2.67 -15.01
C LYS A 172 -10.61 -3.56 -15.27
N LEU A 173 -10.53 -4.85 -14.96
CA LEU A 173 -11.65 -5.78 -15.12
C LEU A 173 -12.78 -5.44 -14.17
N SER A 174 -12.48 -5.10 -12.92
CA SER A 174 -13.48 -4.67 -11.94
C SER A 174 -14.25 -3.44 -12.44
N LYS A 175 -13.56 -2.45 -13.02
CA LYS A 175 -14.20 -1.28 -13.64
C LYS A 175 -15.03 -1.65 -14.87
N LEU A 176 -14.57 -2.60 -15.70
CA LEU A 176 -15.35 -3.12 -16.83
C LEU A 176 -16.66 -3.78 -16.33
N PHE A 177 -16.57 -4.61 -15.28
CA PHE A 177 -17.71 -5.28 -14.69
C PHE A 177 -18.69 -4.30 -14.03
N LEU A 178 -18.20 -3.23 -13.41
CA LEU A 178 -19.05 -2.13 -12.93
C LEU A 178 -19.91 -1.54 -14.06
N ASN A 179 -19.34 -1.34 -15.25
CA ASN A 179 -20.09 -0.84 -16.41
C ASN A 179 -21.14 -1.84 -16.91
N LEU A 180 -20.96 -3.13 -16.64
CA LEU A 180 -21.93 -4.21 -16.92
C LEU A 180 -22.92 -4.44 -15.75
N ASN A 181 -22.93 -3.55 -14.74
CA ASN A 181 -23.73 -3.65 -13.52
C ASN A 181 -23.43 -4.88 -12.64
N ILE A 182 -22.19 -5.39 -12.69
CA ILE A 182 -21.69 -6.44 -11.82
C ILE A 182 -20.86 -5.80 -10.70
N PHE A 183 -21.50 -5.52 -9.57
CA PHE A 183 -20.93 -4.72 -8.48
C PHE A 183 -20.05 -5.49 -7.50
N PHE A 184 -20.20 -6.81 -7.38
CA PHE A 184 -19.51 -7.60 -6.35
C PHE A 184 -17.98 -7.47 -6.41
N ILE A 185 -17.40 -7.57 -7.61
CA ILE A 185 -15.93 -7.48 -7.81
C ILE A 185 -15.44 -6.05 -7.49
N TRP A 186 -16.23 -5.04 -7.87
CA TRP A 186 -15.97 -3.65 -7.58
C TRP A 186 -16.01 -3.36 -6.09
N ASN A 187 -17.07 -3.77 -5.40
CA ASN A 187 -17.20 -3.57 -3.96
C ASN A 187 -16.10 -4.32 -3.20
N ARG A 188 -15.70 -5.52 -3.63
CA ARG A 188 -14.60 -6.27 -3.02
C ARG A 188 -13.24 -5.59 -3.24
N LEU A 189 -12.99 -5.03 -4.42
CA LEU A 189 -11.76 -4.28 -4.74
C LEU A 189 -11.56 -3.07 -3.81
N TRP A 190 -12.65 -2.36 -3.51
CA TRP A 190 -12.67 -1.22 -2.60
C TRP A 190 -12.79 -1.62 -1.12
N GLN A 191 -12.97 -2.91 -0.86
CA GLN A 191 -13.26 -3.47 0.47
C GLN A 191 -14.42 -2.75 1.18
N LYS A 192 -15.47 -2.40 0.43
CA LYS A 192 -16.63 -1.68 0.97
C LYS A 192 -17.30 -2.48 2.09
N ASN A 193 -17.65 -1.81 3.19
CA ASN A 193 -18.25 -2.43 4.38
C ASN A 193 -17.35 -3.49 5.02
N SER A 194 -16.02 -3.32 4.94
CA SER A 194 -15.03 -4.16 5.59
C SER A 194 -14.24 -3.32 6.61
N ASN A 195 -13.45 -3.97 7.46
CA ASN A 195 -12.72 -3.31 8.53
C ASN A 195 -11.44 -2.57 8.06
N SER A 196 -11.26 -2.38 6.75
CA SER A 196 -10.13 -1.63 6.19
C SER A 196 -10.42 -1.27 4.72
N PRO A 197 -11.38 -0.35 4.46
CA PRO A 197 -11.71 0.07 3.11
C PRO A 197 -10.51 0.76 2.46
N HIS A 198 -10.37 0.61 1.14
CA HIS A 198 -9.45 1.47 0.40
C HIS A 198 -10.13 2.81 0.17
N LEU A 199 -9.60 3.89 0.75
CA LEU A 199 -10.08 5.25 0.49
C LEU A 199 -9.56 5.78 -0.85
N HIS A 200 -8.43 5.24 -1.29
CA HIS A 200 -7.72 5.72 -2.48
C HIS A 200 -7.31 4.59 -3.41
N TYR A 201 -7.42 4.84 -4.71
CA TYR A 201 -6.69 4.10 -5.74
C TYR A 201 -5.87 5.08 -6.56
N PHE A 202 -4.54 4.89 -6.49
CA PHE A 202 -3.57 5.78 -7.08
C PHE A 202 -3.18 5.34 -8.50
N SER A 203 -3.18 6.31 -9.42
CA SER A 203 -2.47 6.25 -10.69
C SER A 203 -1.04 6.78 -10.53
N ASP A 204 -0.20 6.54 -11.54
CA ASP A 204 1.15 7.12 -11.59
C ASP A 204 1.07 8.65 -11.49
N GLU A 205 0.18 9.27 -12.26
CA GLU A 205 -0.04 10.72 -12.27
C GLU A 205 -0.43 11.24 -10.90
N SER A 206 -1.33 10.55 -10.20
CA SER A 206 -1.71 10.95 -8.85
C SER A 206 -0.54 10.85 -7.87
N MET A 207 0.31 9.83 -7.99
CA MET A 207 1.49 9.67 -7.14
C MET A 207 2.57 10.71 -7.44
N TYR A 208 2.83 11.02 -8.72
CA TYR A 208 3.76 12.08 -9.10
C TYR A 208 3.31 13.44 -8.57
N GLU A 209 2.02 13.77 -8.73
CA GLU A 209 1.44 15.02 -8.22
C GLU A 209 1.58 15.09 -6.68
N MET A 210 1.17 14.03 -5.98
CA MET A 210 1.24 13.98 -4.51
C MET A 210 2.68 14.15 -4.00
N SER A 211 3.62 13.45 -4.63
CA SER A 211 5.02 13.45 -4.24
C SER A 211 5.63 14.83 -4.44
N ASN A 212 5.43 15.43 -5.62
CA ASN A 212 5.98 16.74 -5.97
C ASN A 212 5.46 17.83 -5.03
N ASP A 213 4.15 17.84 -4.76
CA ASP A 213 3.53 18.79 -3.82
C ASP A 213 4.10 18.69 -2.41
N CYS A 214 4.44 17.47 -1.98
CA CYS A 214 5.07 17.21 -0.69
C CYS A 214 6.60 17.32 -0.72
N ARG A 215 7.20 17.86 -1.81
CA ARG A 215 8.65 18.03 -2.01
C ARG A 215 9.44 16.72 -1.94
N PHE A 216 8.84 15.62 -2.37
CA PHE A 216 9.53 14.37 -2.65
C PHE A 216 9.69 14.19 -4.15
N LYS A 217 10.82 13.61 -4.57
CA LYS A 217 11.05 13.21 -5.97
C LYS A 217 11.04 11.70 -6.09
N ILE A 218 10.17 11.17 -6.95
CA ILE A 218 10.18 9.74 -7.30
C ILE A 218 11.47 9.45 -8.09
N GLU A 219 12.36 8.63 -7.54
CA GLU A 219 13.62 8.22 -8.20
C GLU A 219 13.45 6.98 -9.06
N THR A 220 12.63 6.04 -8.59
CA THR A 220 12.35 4.81 -9.32
C THR A 220 11.00 4.23 -8.90
N THR A 221 10.49 3.33 -9.74
CA THR A 221 9.30 2.55 -9.44
C THR A 221 9.55 1.07 -9.68
N ILE A 222 8.95 0.22 -8.86
CA ILE A 222 9.07 -1.24 -8.96
C ILE A 222 7.66 -1.82 -9.00
N GLY A 223 7.38 -2.61 -10.04
CA GLY A 223 6.16 -3.43 -10.08
C GLY A 223 6.27 -4.61 -9.12
N SER A 224 5.24 -4.81 -8.31
CA SER A 224 5.13 -5.95 -7.42
C SER A 224 4.20 -7.01 -8.01
N ARG A 225 4.51 -8.27 -7.71
CA ARG A 225 3.62 -9.39 -8.04
C ARG A 225 2.59 -9.52 -6.95
N PHE A 226 1.32 -9.53 -7.32
CA PHE A 226 0.23 -9.67 -6.35
C PHE A 226 0.16 -11.08 -5.76
N ALA A 227 0.53 -12.08 -6.57
CA ALA A 227 0.30 -13.47 -6.21
C ALA A 227 1.38 -14.41 -6.75
N THR A 228 1.65 -15.48 -5.99
CA THR A 228 2.38 -16.65 -6.47
C THR A 228 1.45 -17.85 -6.48
N LEU A 229 1.73 -18.86 -7.31
CA LEU A 229 0.91 -20.07 -7.37
C LEU A 229 0.75 -20.73 -6.00
N ARG A 230 1.87 -20.97 -5.28
CA ARG A 230 1.87 -21.58 -3.94
C ARG A 230 1.15 -20.71 -2.90
N GLY A 231 1.46 -19.41 -2.86
CA GLY A 231 0.85 -18.49 -1.89
C GLY A 231 -0.65 -18.30 -2.13
N SER A 232 -1.07 -18.19 -3.39
CA SER A 232 -2.48 -18.05 -3.76
C SER A 232 -3.28 -19.29 -3.37
N PHE A 233 -2.74 -20.48 -3.67
CA PHE A 233 -3.41 -21.74 -3.36
C PHE A 233 -3.58 -21.94 -1.87
N GLN A 234 -2.52 -21.68 -1.09
CA GLN A 234 -2.58 -21.75 0.37
C GLN A 234 -3.61 -20.78 0.94
N ARG A 235 -3.67 -19.54 0.44
CA ARG A 235 -4.64 -18.54 0.88
C ARG A 235 -6.09 -18.88 0.52
N THR A 236 -6.34 -19.41 -0.67
CA THR A 236 -7.71 -19.77 -1.05
C THR A 236 -8.17 -21.02 -0.31
N LEU A 237 -7.28 -21.98 -0.04
CA LEU A 237 -7.61 -23.19 0.72
C LEU A 237 -8.00 -22.92 2.18
N THR A 238 -7.51 -21.84 2.78
CA THR A 238 -7.90 -21.47 4.15
C THR A 238 -9.34 -20.99 4.25
N THR A 239 -9.95 -20.55 3.13
CA THR A 239 -11.29 -19.96 3.11
C THR A 239 -12.28 -20.72 2.23
N GLU A 240 -11.81 -21.53 1.28
CA GLU A 240 -12.61 -22.16 0.23
C GLU A 240 -12.32 -23.66 0.06
N ASN A 241 -13.22 -24.37 -0.61
CA ASN A 241 -12.98 -25.77 -0.99
C ASN A 241 -11.88 -25.91 -2.06
N LEU A 242 -11.38 -27.15 -2.22
CA LEU A 242 -10.26 -27.47 -3.12
C LEU A 242 -10.52 -27.04 -4.59
N ILE A 243 -11.71 -27.32 -5.12
CA ILE A 243 -12.04 -27.02 -6.53
C ILE A 243 -12.04 -25.50 -6.74
N THR A 244 -12.71 -24.77 -5.85
CA THR A 244 -12.80 -23.30 -5.89
C THR A 244 -11.41 -22.68 -5.74
N SER A 245 -10.59 -23.24 -4.86
CA SER A 245 -9.18 -22.84 -4.70
C SER A 245 -8.37 -23.04 -5.98
N LEU A 246 -8.48 -24.19 -6.63
CA LEU A 246 -7.77 -24.48 -7.88
C LEU A 246 -8.18 -23.51 -9.00
N ILE A 247 -9.49 -23.29 -9.19
CA ILE A 247 -10.01 -22.35 -10.20
C ILE A 247 -9.52 -20.94 -9.90
N SER A 248 -9.61 -20.50 -8.64
CA SER A 248 -9.16 -19.18 -8.21
C SER A 248 -7.68 -18.96 -8.48
N VAL A 249 -6.84 -19.96 -8.20
CA VAL A 249 -5.41 -19.90 -8.50
C VAL A 249 -5.16 -19.76 -9.99
N ILE A 250 -5.85 -20.55 -10.83
CA ILE A 250 -5.70 -20.46 -12.29
C ILE A 250 -6.06 -19.06 -12.78
N VAL A 251 -7.20 -18.51 -12.34
CA VAL A 251 -7.63 -17.16 -12.70
C VAL A 251 -6.59 -16.12 -12.25
N ILE A 252 -6.14 -16.19 -11.00
CA ILE A 252 -5.13 -15.26 -10.47
C ILE A 252 -3.82 -15.35 -11.27
N GLN A 253 -3.37 -16.55 -11.65
CA GLN A 253 -2.14 -16.70 -12.44
C GLN A 253 -2.30 -16.17 -13.88
N ILE A 254 -3.49 -16.31 -14.48
CA ILE A 254 -3.79 -15.71 -15.80
C ILE A 254 -3.73 -14.18 -15.69
N LEU A 255 -4.34 -13.60 -14.66
CA LEU A 255 -4.30 -12.16 -14.44
C LEU A 255 -2.86 -11.66 -14.22
N GLU A 256 -2.07 -12.38 -13.41
CA GLU A 256 -0.65 -12.06 -13.19
C GLU A 256 0.18 -12.15 -14.49
N LEU A 257 -0.09 -13.16 -15.33
CA LEU A 257 0.55 -13.27 -16.64
C LEU A 257 0.18 -12.08 -17.53
N LEU A 258 -1.10 -11.71 -17.58
CA LEU A 258 -1.55 -10.55 -18.34
C LEU A 258 -0.91 -9.25 -17.84
N ASN A 259 -0.81 -9.07 -16.52
CA ASN A 259 -0.10 -7.94 -15.92
C ASN A 259 1.37 -7.90 -16.34
N HIS A 260 2.04 -9.05 -16.37
CA HIS A 260 3.43 -9.15 -16.82
C HIS A 260 3.57 -8.79 -18.30
N LEU A 261 2.72 -9.34 -19.16
CA LEU A 261 2.74 -9.08 -20.61
C LEU A 261 2.42 -7.63 -20.95
N THR A 262 1.48 -7.03 -20.20
CA THR A 262 1.04 -5.63 -20.41
C THR A 262 1.84 -4.61 -19.60
N LYS A 263 2.83 -5.05 -18.81
CA LYS A 263 3.62 -4.21 -17.90
C LYS A 263 2.76 -3.35 -16.96
N CYS A 264 1.64 -3.92 -16.51
CA CYS A 264 0.65 -3.27 -15.67
C CYS A 264 0.54 -4.01 -14.33
N PRO A 265 1.45 -3.77 -13.36
CA PRO A 265 1.43 -4.52 -12.11
C PRO A 265 0.20 -4.15 -11.27
N GLU A 266 -0.33 -5.10 -10.50
CA GLU A 266 -1.44 -4.83 -9.55
C GLU A 266 -1.00 -3.90 -8.42
N ASN A 267 0.23 -4.06 -7.94
CA ASN A 267 0.83 -3.25 -6.89
C ASN A 267 2.06 -2.55 -7.44
N LYS A 268 2.23 -1.28 -7.08
CA LYS A 268 3.40 -0.50 -7.50
C LYS A 268 4.06 0.13 -6.30
N ILE A 269 5.38 0.01 -6.27
CA ILE A 269 6.23 0.62 -5.27
C ILE A 269 6.87 1.86 -5.90
N TYR A 270 6.84 2.96 -5.17
CA TYR A 270 7.51 4.20 -5.50
C TYR A 270 8.59 4.45 -4.47
N ILE A 271 9.82 4.68 -4.92
CA ILE A 271 10.92 5.07 -4.04
C ILE A 271 11.17 6.56 -4.26
N LEU A 272 10.89 7.34 -3.23
CA LEU A 272 10.90 8.79 -3.21
C LEU A 272 12.12 9.28 -2.43
N ARG A 273 12.84 10.26 -2.97
CA ARG A 273 13.89 10.99 -2.24
C ARG A 273 13.34 12.28 -1.68
N ASN A 274 13.67 12.58 -0.43
CA ASN A 274 13.37 13.85 0.22
C ASN A 274 14.21 14.97 -0.39
N LEU A 275 13.57 16.03 -0.92
CA LEU A 275 14.30 17.16 -1.52
C LEU A 275 14.84 18.18 -0.50
N ASN A 276 14.48 18.05 0.78
CA ASN A 276 15.08 18.83 1.87
C ASN A 276 16.39 18.21 2.38
N LYS A 277 16.71 16.98 1.95
CA LYS A 277 17.95 16.28 2.28
C LYS A 277 18.92 16.36 1.09
N LYS A 278 20.22 16.37 1.41
CA LYS A 278 21.30 16.53 0.42
C LYS A 278 21.49 15.26 -0.39
#